data_AF-A0A1M7P8V5-F1
#
_entry.id   AF-A0A1M7P8V5-F1
#
_cell.length_a   1.000
_cell.length_b   1.000
_cell.length_c   1.000
_cell.angle_alpha   90.00
_cell.angle_beta   90.00
_cell.angle_gamma   90.00
#
_symmetry.space_group_name_H-M   'P 1'
#
loop_
_entity.id
_entity.type
_entity.pdbx_description
1 polymer ?
#
loop_
_entity_poly.entity_id
_entity_poly.type
_entity_poly.pdbx_seq_one_letter_code
_entity_poly.pdbx_strand_id
1 'polypeptide(L)'
;MASKIAPIVYPKTIQELVTDPDLLEVFHPFAKKVPQVWNMVDFVDEKPSPKSIYSVYLAPNASLPVPVTGKLAAEVQALHAREEAGESVDWAGLAKALEKEFLKILNSQILPAFYKSKPFEAFHKQNVLKAAREAMDNPQEMARKLKIKNVKRLETLMLVVTLDEMDKAGSLADKLIRAEKLSLDKKALLAALKSGKVPDADAKPKKMNVTPQSLRDCGFSNPEDKILQKAVKELVKAVHENDRVLFLARTKEVCKLEPRGAPIAKMSPQLLLKTLFKAKVLSS
;
A
#
# COMPACT_ATOMS: atom_id res chain seq x y z
N MET A 1 9.52 -1.02 20.36
CA MET A 1 8.46 -0.56 19.40
C MET A 1 9.15 -0.25 18.09
N ALA A 2 8.72 -0.76 16.93
CA ALA A 2 9.47 -0.69 15.66
C ALA A 2 9.26 0.62 14.84
N SER A 3 10.17 0.99 13.93
CA SER A 3 10.06 2.19 13.07
C SER A 3 9.38 1.82 11.77
N LYS A 4 8.16 2.33 11.56
CA LYS A 4 7.39 2.07 10.34
C LYS A 4 7.85 3.04 9.26
N ILE A 5 8.53 2.54 8.23
CA ILE A 5 8.88 3.29 7.02
C ILE A 5 8.08 2.63 5.89
N ALA A 6 7.01 3.29 5.44
CA ALA A 6 6.02 2.74 4.51
C ALA A 6 5.36 1.44 5.07
N PRO A 7 4.88 0.42 4.30
CA PRO A 7 4.19 -0.72 4.88
C PRO A 7 5.12 -1.66 5.67
N ILE A 8 6.44 -1.42 5.62
CA ILE A 8 7.47 -2.28 6.21
C ILE A 8 7.93 -1.73 7.56
N VAL A 9 8.10 -2.66 8.48
CA VAL A 9 8.52 -2.40 9.85
C VAL A 9 10.02 -2.69 9.95
N TYR A 10 10.81 -1.70 10.34
CA TYR A 10 12.26 -1.84 10.50
C TYR A 10 12.68 -1.79 11.98
N PRO A 11 13.81 -2.42 12.33
CA PRO A 11 14.47 -2.33 13.64
C PRO A 11 14.58 -0.89 14.17
N LYS A 12 14.42 -0.69 15.47
CA LYS A 12 14.66 0.62 16.12
C LYS A 12 16.00 0.71 16.82
N THR A 13 16.64 -0.42 17.06
CA THR A 13 17.95 -0.47 17.69
C THR A 13 18.94 -1.19 16.80
N ILE A 14 20.21 -0.88 17.00
CA ILE A 14 21.30 -1.55 16.32
C ILE A 14 21.36 -3.03 16.70
N GLN A 15 20.98 -3.36 17.94
CA GLN A 15 20.87 -4.74 18.44
C GLN A 15 19.79 -5.53 17.70
N GLU A 16 18.64 -4.91 17.39
CA GLU A 16 17.61 -5.54 16.56
C GLU A 16 18.10 -5.66 15.10
N LEU A 17 18.83 -4.66 14.58
CA LEU A 17 19.34 -4.67 13.21
C LEU A 17 20.35 -5.80 12.97
N VAL A 18 21.29 -6.03 13.88
CA VAL A 18 22.32 -7.08 13.69
C VAL A 18 21.74 -8.49 13.69
N THR A 19 20.51 -8.67 14.20
CA THR A 19 19.79 -9.96 14.13
C THR A 19 19.03 -10.19 12.83
N ASP A 20 18.94 -9.18 11.96
CA ASP A 20 18.31 -9.25 10.63
C ASP A 20 19.41 -9.41 9.56
N PRO A 21 19.63 -10.62 9.01
CA PRO A 21 20.73 -10.87 8.07
C PRO A 21 20.65 -10.01 6.81
N ASP A 22 19.45 -9.84 6.26
CA ASP A 22 19.23 -9.08 5.03
C ASP A 22 19.56 -7.59 5.25
N LEU A 23 19.12 -7.05 6.40
CA LEU A 23 19.39 -5.65 6.74
C LEU A 23 20.86 -5.43 7.14
N LEU A 24 21.48 -6.41 7.79
CA LEU A 24 22.89 -6.38 8.16
C LEU A 24 23.80 -6.36 6.93
N GLU A 25 23.48 -7.14 5.89
CA GLU A 25 24.21 -7.11 4.60
C GLU A 25 24.22 -5.71 3.97
N VAL A 26 23.15 -4.95 4.13
CA VAL A 26 23.05 -3.57 3.61
C VAL A 26 23.69 -2.55 4.55
N PHE A 27 23.58 -2.78 5.86
CA PHE A 27 24.13 -1.89 6.89
C PHE A 27 25.65 -1.97 6.98
N HIS A 28 26.24 -3.16 6.85
CA HIS A 28 27.67 -3.37 7.02
C HIS A 28 28.54 -2.53 6.05
N PRO A 29 28.24 -2.47 4.72
CA PRO A 29 28.95 -1.56 3.81
C PRO A 29 28.74 -0.08 4.13
N PHE A 30 27.59 0.29 4.72
CA PHE A 30 27.35 1.66 5.16
C PHE A 30 28.23 2.01 6.38
N ALA A 31 28.25 1.14 7.38
CA ALA A 31 29.04 1.32 8.60
C ALA A 31 30.55 1.31 8.32
N LYS A 32 31.04 0.45 7.41
CA LYS A 32 32.47 0.37 7.05
C LYS A 32 33.03 1.63 6.39
N LYS A 33 32.21 2.55 5.91
CA LYS A 33 32.68 3.86 5.40
C LYS A 33 33.33 4.71 6.50
N VAL A 34 32.95 4.47 7.75
CA VAL A 34 33.54 5.08 8.94
C VAL A 34 33.95 3.93 9.86
N PRO A 35 35.19 3.41 9.77
CA PRO A 35 35.58 2.17 10.44
C PRO A 35 35.22 2.10 11.92
N GLN A 36 35.33 3.23 12.62
CA GLN A 36 34.94 3.40 14.03
C GLN A 36 33.47 3.05 14.31
N VAL A 37 32.57 3.25 13.36
CA VAL A 37 31.14 2.87 13.49
C VAL A 37 30.99 1.37 13.55
N TRP A 38 31.69 0.63 12.68
CA TRP A 38 31.63 -0.82 12.70
C TRP A 38 32.26 -1.39 13.98
N ASN A 39 33.38 -0.83 14.43
CA ASN A 39 34.02 -1.25 15.68
C ASN A 39 33.12 -0.99 16.91
N MET A 40 32.32 0.07 16.91
CA MET A 40 31.31 0.30 17.97
C MET A 40 30.18 -0.76 17.93
N VAL A 41 29.77 -1.19 16.74
CA VAL A 41 28.76 -2.26 16.58
C VAL A 41 29.32 -3.57 17.12
N ASP A 42 30.54 -3.91 16.70
CA ASP A 42 31.30 -5.09 17.12
C ASP A 42 31.46 -5.14 18.65
N PHE A 43 31.89 -4.02 19.26
CA PHE A 43 32.03 -3.90 20.71
C PHE A 43 30.73 -4.19 21.46
N VAL A 44 29.60 -3.68 20.95
CA VAL A 44 28.28 -3.84 21.59
C VAL A 44 27.71 -5.26 21.38
N ASP A 45 28.00 -5.89 20.24
CA ASP A 45 27.47 -7.20 19.89
C ASP A 45 28.28 -8.34 20.51
N GLU A 46 29.61 -8.31 20.39
CA GLU A 46 30.49 -9.35 20.91
C GLU A 46 30.61 -9.34 22.43
N LYS A 47 30.35 -8.20 23.08
CA LYS A 47 30.51 -7.98 24.53
C LYS A 47 31.89 -8.45 25.01
N PRO A 48 32.95 -7.73 24.60
CA PRO A 48 34.32 -8.18 24.79
C PRO A 48 34.66 -8.45 26.25
N SER A 49 35.51 -9.45 26.47
CA SER A 49 35.97 -9.80 27.81
C SER A 49 36.70 -8.61 28.46
N PRO A 50 36.53 -8.35 29.77
CA PRO A 50 37.17 -7.20 30.42
C PRO A 50 38.69 -7.11 30.20
N LYS A 51 39.37 -8.26 30.10
CA LYS A 51 40.82 -8.36 29.88
C LYS A 51 41.27 -7.95 28.47
N SER A 52 40.38 -7.97 27.48
CA SER A 52 40.71 -7.66 26.08
C SER A 52 40.25 -6.27 25.66
N ILE A 53 39.44 -5.59 26.48
CA ILE A 53 38.86 -4.29 26.14
C ILE A 53 39.94 -3.27 25.82
N TYR A 54 40.93 -3.11 26.70
CA TYR A 54 41.98 -2.12 26.51
C TYR A 54 42.80 -2.41 25.24
N SER A 55 43.36 -3.62 25.13
CA SER A 55 44.25 -3.99 24.03
C SER A 55 43.58 -4.04 22.65
N VAL A 56 42.31 -4.45 22.58
CA VAL A 56 41.61 -4.62 21.31
C VAL A 56 40.94 -3.33 20.83
N TYR A 57 40.43 -2.49 21.75
CA TYR A 57 39.54 -1.37 21.40
C TYR A 57 40.03 0.02 21.82
N LEU A 58 40.82 0.14 22.89
CA LEU A 58 41.11 1.42 23.54
C LEU A 58 42.58 1.85 23.47
N ALA A 59 43.49 0.91 23.29
CA ALA A 59 44.92 1.17 23.18
C ALA A 59 45.22 2.08 21.96
N PRO A 60 46.31 2.87 22.00
CA PRO A 60 46.67 3.77 20.89
C PRO A 60 46.82 3.05 19.53
N ASN A 61 47.16 1.77 19.56
CA ASN A 61 47.34 0.88 18.40
C ASN A 61 46.37 -0.31 18.42
N ALA A 62 45.20 -0.13 19.05
CA ALA A 62 44.13 -1.11 19.08
C ALA A 62 43.79 -1.62 17.67
N SER A 63 43.51 -2.92 17.54
CA SER A 63 43.13 -3.52 16.25
C SER A 63 41.74 -3.09 15.79
N LEU A 64 40.83 -2.80 16.73
CA LEU A 64 39.46 -2.36 16.50
C LEU A 64 39.18 -1.06 17.28
N PRO A 65 39.88 0.04 16.95
CA PRO A 65 39.80 1.25 17.75
C PRO A 65 38.37 1.83 17.76
N VAL A 66 37.89 2.20 18.94
CA VAL A 66 36.61 2.88 19.12
C VAL A 66 36.82 4.31 19.59
N PRO A 67 35.93 5.25 19.23
CA PRO A 67 36.05 6.63 19.66
C PRO A 67 35.67 6.74 21.14
N VAL A 68 36.60 7.23 21.97
CA VAL A 68 36.34 7.53 23.38
C VAL A 68 36.61 9.01 23.61
N THR A 69 35.67 9.72 24.24
CA THR A 69 35.78 11.17 24.44
C THR A 69 35.48 11.58 25.89
N GLY A 70 35.93 12.79 26.25
CA GLY A 70 35.57 13.42 27.51
C GLY A 70 35.94 12.60 28.75
N LYS A 71 34.96 12.36 29.62
CA LYS A 71 35.17 11.69 30.91
C LYS A 71 35.64 10.23 30.77
N LEU A 72 35.13 9.51 29.77
CA LEU A 72 35.54 8.13 29.56
C LEU A 72 37.00 8.03 29.10
N ALA A 73 37.48 8.98 28.30
CA ALA A 73 38.89 8.97 27.87
C ALA A 73 39.86 9.15 29.06
N ALA A 74 39.51 10.03 30.00
CA ALA A 74 40.27 10.19 31.24
C ALA A 74 40.19 8.94 32.13
N GLU A 75 39.04 8.29 32.19
CA GLU A 75 38.85 7.05 32.95
C GLU A 75 39.66 5.88 32.37
N VAL A 76 39.74 5.76 31.04
CA VAL A 76 40.62 4.78 30.35
C VAL A 76 42.07 4.98 30.76
N GLN A 77 42.58 6.22 30.73
CA GLN A 77 43.95 6.53 31.11
C GLN A 77 44.23 6.22 32.59
N ALA A 78 43.29 6.56 33.47
CA ALA A 78 43.40 6.29 34.90
C ALA A 78 43.40 4.79 35.23
N LEU A 79 42.51 4.02 34.60
CA LEU A 79 42.47 2.56 34.79
C LEU A 79 43.74 1.89 34.26
N HIS A 80 44.23 2.31 33.10
CA HIS A 80 45.47 1.76 32.55
C HIS A 80 46.68 2.02 33.45
N ALA A 81 46.85 3.26 33.95
CA ALA A 81 47.96 3.60 34.85
C ALA A 81 47.93 2.79 36.16
N ARG A 82 46.73 2.52 36.69
CA ARG A 82 46.55 1.68 37.89
C ARG A 82 46.86 0.22 37.63
N GLU A 83 46.49 -0.30 36.45
CA GLU A 83 46.84 -1.66 36.03
C GLU A 83 48.35 -1.83 35.87
N GLU A 84 49.05 -0.86 35.27
CA GLU A 84 50.52 -0.85 35.18
C GLU A 84 51.20 -0.82 36.55
N ALA A 85 50.57 -0.14 37.53
CA ALA A 85 51.01 -0.14 38.92
C ALA A 85 50.70 -1.46 39.67
N GLY A 86 50.08 -2.45 39.01
CA GLY A 86 49.72 -3.74 39.58
C GLY A 86 48.46 -3.72 40.45
N GLU A 87 47.64 -2.67 40.37
CA GLU A 87 46.38 -2.57 41.10
C GLU A 87 45.24 -3.34 40.43
N SER A 88 44.26 -3.76 41.23
CA SER A 88 43.00 -4.29 40.72
C SER A 88 42.15 -3.17 40.10
N VAL A 89 41.73 -3.35 38.85
CA VAL A 89 41.02 -2.37 38.03
C VAL A 89 39.68 -2.91 37.52
N ASP A 90 38.67 -2.03 37.43
CA ASP A 90 37.32 -2.39 36.98
C ASP A 90 37.11 -2.10 35.50
N TRP A 91 37.73 -2.92 34.65
CA TRP A 91 37.49 -2.86 33.20
C TRP A 91 36.03 -3.19 32.82
N ALA A 92 35.32 -3.96 33.64
CA ALA A 92 33.93 -4.34 33.38
C ALA A 92 32.97 -3.16 33.58
N GLY A 93 33.21 -2.31 34.57
CA GLY A 93 32.48 -1.05 34.78
C GLY A 93 32.63 -0.11 33.59
N LEU A 94 33.87 0.09 33.12
CA LEU A 94 34.16 0.90 31.93
C LEU A 94 33.49 0.33 30.67
N ALA A 95 33.52 -0.99 30.48
CA ALA A 95 32.85 -1.68 29.37
C ALA A 95 31.38 -1.31 29.26
N LYS A 96 30.66 -1.36 30.39
CA LYS A 96 29.23 -1.04 30.46
C LYS A 96 28.97 0.44 30.17
N ALA A 97 29.86 1.32 30.62
CA ALA A 97 29.77 2.75 30.34
C ALA A 97 29.95 3.03 28.84
N LEU A 98 30.95 2.42 28.21
CA LEU A 98 31.21 2.50 26.77
C LEU A 98 30.05 1.92 25.96
N GLU A 99 29.56 0.72 26.32
CA GLU A 99 28.41 0.09 25.67
C GLU A 99 27.20 1.03 25.64
N LYS A 100 26.89 1.67 26.78
CA LYS A 100 25.78 2.63 26.89
C LYS A 100 25.99 3.86 26.00
N GLU A 101 27.21 4.38 25.92
CA GLU A 101 27.54 5.52 25.06
C GLU A 101 27.46 5.15 23.57
N PHE A 102 28.01 4.00 23.19
CA PHE A 102 27.96 3.51 21.81
C PHE A 102 26.54 3.18 21.38
N LEU A 103 25.74 2.50 22.21
CA LEU A 103 24.32 2.28 21.93
C LEU A 103 23.57 3.60 21.73
N LYS A 104 23.88 4.63 22.51
CA LYS A 104 23.30 5.96 22.32
C LYS A 104 23.68 6.53 20.96
N ILE A 105 24.97 6.54 20.59
CA ILE A 105 25.43 7.06 19.29
C ILE A 105 24.84 6.25 18.13
N LEU A 106 24.94 4.92 18.19
CA LEU A 106 24.46 4.01 17.15
C LEU A 106 22.96 4.17 16.93
N ASN A 107 22.15 4.19 17.99
CA ASN A 107 20.69 4.27 17.87
C ASN A 107 20.17 5.67 17.56
N SER A 108 20.81 6.73 18.06
CA SER A 108 20.30 8.11 17.89
C SER A 108 20.87 8.85 16.68
N GLN A 109 22.04 8.46 16.17
CA GLN A 109 22.71 9.15 15.07
C GLN A 109 22.94 8.23 13.87
N ILE A 110 23.60 7.10 14.08
CA ILE A 110 24.04 6.22 12.97
C ILE A 110 22.85 5.51 12.32
N LEU A 111 21.99 4.87 13.10
CA LEU A 111 20.85 4.11 12.58
C LEU A 111 19.85 5.02 11.84
N PRO A 112 19.48 6.22 12.34
CA PRO A 112 18.68 7.16 11.56
C PRO A 112 19.37 7.65 10.28
N ALA A 113 20.69 7.83 10.29
CA ALA A 113 21.44 8.20 9.09
C ALA A 113 21.47 7.06 8.07
N PHE A 114 21.60 5.81 8.53
CA PHE A 114 21.50 4.62 7.69
C PHE A 114 20.13 4.55 6.99
N TYR A 115 19.03 4.77 7.71
CA TYR A 115 17.69 4.77 7.12
C TYR A 115 17.43 5.91 6.12
N LYS A 116 18.30 6.92 6.07
CA LYS A 116 18.29 7.99 5.06
C LYS A 116 19.31 7.76 3.95
N SER A 117 20.07 6.67 4.00
CA SER A 117 21.15 6.40 3.06
C SER A 117 20.63 5.82 1.74
N LYS A 118 21.34 6.10 0.64
CA LYS A 118 21.01 5.52 -0.68
C LYS A 118 20.99 3.98 -0.70
N PRO A 119 21.93 3.27 -0.04
CA PRO A 119 21.88 1.80 0.04
C PRO A 119 20.57 1.30 0.68
N PHE A 120 20.18 1.88 1.82
CA PHE A 120 18.92 1.52 2.46
C PHE A 120 17.71 1.89 1.59
N GLU A 121 17.70 3.04 0.94
CA GLU A 121 16.61 3.44 0.04
C GLU A 121 16.39 2.42 -1.09
N ALA A 122 17.47 1.92 -1.69
CA ALA A 122 17.40 0.89 -2.73
C ALA A 122 16.83 -0.44 -2.19
N PHE A 123 17.34 -0.90 -1.04
CA PHE A 123 16.85 -2.09 -0.35
C PHE A 123 15.37 -1.95 0.04
N HIS A 124 14.99 -0.80 0.61
CA HIS A 124 13.61 -0.49 0.99
C HIS A 124 12.67 -0.55 -0.22
N LYS A 125 13.04 0.09 -1.34
CA LYS A 125 12.25 0.04 -2.57
C LYS A 125 12.05 -1.38 -3.08
N GLN A 126 13.10 -2.20 -3.07
CA GLN A 126 13.00 -3.61 -3.48
C GLN A 126 12.04 -4.40 -2.60
N ASN A 127 12.13 -4.24 -1.28
CA ASN A 127 11.26 -4.94 -0.34
C ASN A 127 9.82 -4.44 -0.40
N VAL A 128 9.60 -3.15 -0.60
CA VAL A 128 8.25 -2.58 -0.82
C VAL A 128 7.61 -3.18 -2.08
N LEU A 129 8.37 -3.32 -3.16
CA LEU A 129 7.89 -3.98 -4.38
C LEU A 129 7.61 -5.47 -4.17
N LYS A 130 8.46 -6.18 -3.42
CA LYS A 130 8.25 -7.59 -3.09
C LYS A 130 6.97 -7.78 -2.27
N ALA A 131 6.80 -7.00 -1.21
CA ALA A 131 5.59 -7.03 -0.37
C ALA A 131 4.33 -6.68 -1.18
N ALA A 132 4.41 -5.68 -2.06
CA ALA A 132 3.29 -5.34 -2.94
C ALA A 132 2.95 -6.46 -3.94
N ARG A 133 3.95 -7.19 -4.45
CA ARG A 133 3.74 -8.38 -5.30
C ARG A 133 3.07 -9.53 -4.56
N GLU A 134 3.39 -9.72 -3.29
CA GLU A 134 2.79 -10.76 -2.45
C GLU A 134 1.35 -10.41 -2.03
N ALA A 135 1.05 -9.11 -1.89
CA ALA A 135 -0.28 -8.62 -1.49
C ALA A 135 -1.26 -8.46 -2.66
N MET A 136 -0.78 -8.33 -3.90
CA MET A 136 -1.64 -8.18 -5.08
C MET A 136 -2.19 -9.53 -5.57
N ASP A 137 -3.36 -9.49 -6.23
CA ASP A 137 -3.90 -10.64 -6.94
C ASP A 137 -2.98 -11.12 -8.07
N ASN A 138 -3.15 -12.37 -8.51
CA ASN A 138 -2.39 -12.92 -9.63
C ASN A 138 -2.61 -12.10 -10.93
N PRO A 139 -1.56 -11.50 -11.54
CA PRO A 139 -1.71 -10.67 -12.73
C PRO A 139 -2.25 -11.41 -13.95
N GLN A 140 -1.92 -12.69 -14.13
CA GLN A 140 -2.42 -13.51 -15.24
C GLN A 140 -3.93 -13.77 -15.09
N GLU A 141 -4.40 -14.06 -13.88
CA GLU A 141 -5.82 -14.24 -13.62
C GLU A 141 -6.59 -12.94 -13.81
N MET A 142 -6.07 -11.83 -13.30
CA MET A 142 -6.70 -10.52 -13.49
C MET A 142 -6.71 -10.09 -14.96
N ALA A 143 -5.65 -10.39 -15.71
CA ALA A 143 -5.60 -10.16 -17.15
C ALA A 143 -6.71 -10.93 -17.88
N ARG A 144 -6.95 -12.20 -17.51
CA ARG A 144 -8.05 -13.00 -18.06
C ARG A 144 -9.42 -12.40 -17.72
N LYS A 145 -9.65 -12.06 -16.45
CA LYS A 145 -10.94 -11.48 -15.99
C LYS A 145 -11.24 -10.14 -16.68
N LEU A 146 -10.23 -9.30 -16.86
CA LEU A 146 -10.35 -7.97 -17.49
C LEU A 146 -10.19 -8.01 -19.03
N LYS A 147 -9.95 -9.18 -19.62
CA LYS A 147 -9.67 -9.36 -21.06
C LYS A 147 -8.49 -8.50 -21.56
N ILE A 148 -7.45 -8.33 -20.75
CA ILE A 148 -6.24 -7.57 -21.05
C ILE A 148 -5.16 -8.52 -21.61
N LYS A 149 -4.55 -8.19 -22.75
CA LYS A 149 -3.49 -9.02 -23.34
C LYS A 149 -2.12 -8.73 -22.74
N ASN A 150 -1.81 -7.45 -22.48
CA ASN A 150 -0.53 -7.06 -21.93
C ASN A 150 -0.46 -7.22 -20.40
N VAL A 151 -0.16 -8.45 -19.97
CA VAL A 151 -0.01 -8.81 -18.53
C VAL A 151 1.06 -7.97 -17.84
N LYS A 152 2.19 -7.68 -18.50
CA LYS A 152 3.28 -6.90 -17.89
C LYS A 152 2.86 -5.47 -17.53
N ARG A 153 2.11 -4.81 -18.41
CA ARG A 153 1.57 -3.47 -18.13
C ARG A 153 0.49 -3.51 -17.04
N LEU A 154 -0.33 -4.55 -17.03
CA LEU A 154 -1.32 -4.77 -15.98
C LEU A 154 -0.64 -4.98 -14.62
N GLU A 155 0.37 -5.85 -14.55
CA GLU A 155 1.14 -6.08 -13.32
C GLU A 155 1.75 -4.76 -12.81
N THR A 156 2.33 -3.96 -13.69
CA THR A 156 2.87 -2.65 -13.32
C THR A 156 1.79 -1.73 -12.74
N LEU A 157 0.59 -1.71 -13.34
CA LEU A 157 -0.56 -0.96 -12.85
C LEU A 157 -1.05 -1.50 -11.49
N MET A 158 -1.12 -2.83 -11.33
CA MET A 158 -1.50 -3.47 -10.08
C MET A 158 -0.54 -3.09 -8.95
N LEU A 159 0.77 -3.11 -9.21
CA LEU A 159 1.78 -2.71 -8.22
C LEU A 159 1.58 -1.28 -7.73
N VAL A 160 1.40 -0.31 -8.63
CA VAL A 160 1.17 1.08 -8.19
C VAL A 160 -0.18 1.27 -7.50
N VAL A 161 -1.19 0.46 -7.81
CA VAL A 161 -2.48 0.46 -7.09
C VAL A 161 -2.31 -0.11 -5.67
N THR A 162 -1.58 -1.21 -5.51
CA THR A 162 -1.28 -1.82 -4.21
C THR A 162 -0.44 -0.90 -3.33
N LEU A 163 0.46 -0.12 -3.95
CA LEU A 163 1.27 0.91 -3.28
C LEU A 163 0.52 2.23 -3.03
N ASP A 164 -0.76 2.31 -3.39
CA ASP A 164 -1.63 3.50 -3.30
C ASP A 164 -1.05 4.75 -3.99
N GLU A 165 -0.23 4.56 -5.03
CA GLU A 165 0.32 5.63 -5.87
C GLU A 165 -0.71 6.08 -6.93
N MET A 166 -1.85 6.61 -6.48
CA MET A 166 -3.05 6.80 -7.30
C MET A 166 -2.86 7.72 -8.52
N ASP A 167 -1.98 8.72 -8.45
CA ASP A 167 -1.66 9.60 -9.58
C ASP A 167 -0.97 8.83 -10.72
N LYS A 168 0.03 8.01 -10.37
CA LYS A 168 0.74 7.14 -11.33
C LYS A 168 -0.17 6.04 -11.83
N ALA A 169 -0.96 5.42 -10.95
CA ALA A 169 -1.96 4.43 -11.32
C ALA A 169 -2.95 5.00 -12.33
N GLY A 170 -3.38 6.25 -12.14
CA GLY A 170 -4.26 6.93 -13.07
C GLY A 170 -3.67 7.08 -14.46
N SER A 171 -2.42 7.54 -14.57
CA SER A 171 -1.71 7.67 -15.86
C SER A 171 -1.52 6.33 -16.56
N LEU A 172 -1.17 5.28 -15.81
CA LEU A 172 -0.97 3.93 -16.33
C LEU A 172 -2.28 3.28 -16.78
N ALA A 173 -3.38 3.50 -16.04
CA ALA A 173 -4.71 3.04 -16.40
C ALA A 173 -5.18 3.65 -17.73
N ASP A 174 -5.02 4.96 -17.90
CA ASP A 174 -5.39 5.65 -19.15
C ASP A 174 -4.60 5.11 -20.36
N LYS A 175 -3.29 4.86 -20.17
CA LYS A 175 -2.44 4.25 -21.21
C LYS A 175 -2.88 2.82 -21.53
N LEU A 176 -3.23 2.02 -20.52
CA LEU A 176 -3.65 0.64 -20.69
C LEU A 176 -5.00 0.54 -21.40
N ILE A 177 -5.98 1.33 -20.99
CA ILE A 177 -7.32 1.40 -21.61
C ILE A 177 -7.21 1.77 -23.09
N ARG A 178 -6.41 2.79 -23.43
CA ARG A 178 -6.20 3.19 -24.83
C ARG A 178 -5.48 2.13 -25.66
N ALA A 179 -4.45 1.50 -25.09
CA ALA A 179 -3.66 0.49 -25.82
C ALA A 179 -4.44 -0.80 -26.09
N GLU A 180 -5.25 -1.25 -25.12
CA GLU A 180 -6.00 -2.51 -25.18
C GLU A 180 -7.46 -2.31 -25.65
N LYS A 181 -7.89 -1.06 -25.87
CA LYS A 181 -9.26 -0.68 -26.24
C LYS A 181 -10.31 -1.25 -25.28
N LEU A 182 -10.06 -1.11 -23.98
CA LEU A 182 -10.94 -1.64 -22.94
C LEU A 182 -12.26 -0.86 -22.92
N SER A 183 -13.38 -1.58 -22.71
CA SER A 183 -14.72 -0.99 -22.57
C SER A 183 -14.97 -0.32 -21.22
N LEU A 184 -14.11 -0.61 -20.25
CA LEU A 184 -14.17 -0.12 -18.87
C LEU A 184 -13.41 1.19 -18.72
N ASP A 185 -14.01 2.13 -18.00
CA ASP A 185 -13.40 3.43 -17.72
C ASP A 185 -12.30 3.32 -16.65
N LYS A 186 -11.53 4.41 -16.52
CA LYS A 186 -10.43 4.52 -15.55
C LYS A 186 -10.86 4.19 -14.13
N LYS A 187 -12.04 4.66 -13.70
CA LYS A 187 -12.52 4.49 -12.33
C LYS A 187 -12.90 3.03 -12.06
N ALA A 188 -13.60 2.40 -13.01
CA ALA A 188 -13.99 1.00 -12.97
C ALA A 188 -12.76 0.08 -12.98
N LEU A 189 -11.75 0.37 -13.79
CA LEU A 189 -10.50 -0.39 -13.82
C LEU A 189 -9.80 -0.33 -12.46
N LEU A 190 -9.57 0.86 -11.92
CA LEU A 190 -8.87 1.02 -10.63
C LEU A 190 -9.68 0.39 -9.48
N ALA A 191 -11.01 0.51 -9.48
CA ALA A 191 -11.88 -0.14 -8.51
C ALA A 191 -11.81 -1.68 -8.60
N ALA A 192 -11.74 -2.22 -9.81
CA ALA A 192 -11.59 -3.66 -10.03
C ALA A 192 -10.26 -4.18 -9.48
N LEU A 193 -9.18 -3.44 -9.70
CA LEU A 193 -7.85 -3.79 -9.17
C LEU A 193 -7.76 -3.66 -7.65
N LYS A 194 -8.45 -2.69 -7.05
CA LYS A 194 -8.49 -2.54 -5.58
C LYS A 194 -9.34 -3.60 -4.88
N SER A 195 -10.39 -4.10 -5.54
CA SER A 195 -11.35 -5.01 -4.92
C SER A 195 -11.17 -6.49 -5.30
N GLY A 196 -10.31 -6.78 -6.27
CA GLY A 196 -10.17 -8.11 -6.89
C GLY A 196 -11.42 -8.56 -7.65
N LYS A 197 -12.46 -7.72 -7.74
CA LYS A 197 -13.74 -7.98 -8.37
C LYS A 197 -13.83 -7.21 -9.67
N VAL A 198 -13.92 -7.93 -10.77
CA VAL A 198 -14.18 -7.30 -12.07
C VAL A 198 -15.66 -6.94 -12.15
N PRO A 199 -16.03 -5.68 -12.41
CA PRO A 199 -17.39 -5.35 -12.77
C PRO A 199 -17.73 -6.12 -14.05
N ASP A 200 -18.80 -6.88 -13.99
CA ASP A 200 -19.18 -7.90 -14.97
C ASP A 200 -19.34 -7.28 -16.38
N ALA A 201 -18.26 -7.29 -17.17
CA ALA A 201 -18.27 -6.73 -18.53
C ALA A 201 -19.14 -7.56 -19.49
N ASP A 202 -19.50 -8.79 -19.08
CA ASP A 202 -20.42 -9.70 -19.77
C ASP A 202 -21.70 -9.96 -18.97
N ALA A 203 -22.11 -9.06 -18.05
CA ALA A 203 -23.50 -9.07 -17.62
C ALA A 203 -24.35 -8.85 -18.87
N LYS A 204 -24.86 -9.96 -19.44
CA LYS A 204 -25.93 -9.93 -20.46
C LYS A 204 -26.89 -8.85 -19.99
N PRO A 205 -27.27 -7.87 -20.83
CA PRO A 205 -28.20 -6.83 -20.42
C PRO A 205 -29.34 -7.53 -19.72
N LYS A 206 -29.45 -7.31 -18.40
CA LYS A 206 -30.47 -7.91 -17.55
C LYS A 206 -31.77 -7.82 -18.33
N LYS A 207 -32.34 -8.97 -18.70
CA LYS A 207 -33.39 -9.05 -19.74
C LYS A 207 -34.44 -7.98 -19.44
N MET A 208 -34.45 -6.92 -20.24
CA MET A 208 -35.41 -5.84 -20.09
C MET A 208 -36.74 -6.38 -20.60
N ASN A 209 -37.60 -6.82 -19.70
CA ASN A 209 -38.93 -7.28 -20.07
C ASN A 209 -39.84 -6.06 -20.16
N VAL A 210 -39.64 -5.22 -21.18
CA VAL A 210 -40.54 -4.09 -21.50
C VAL A 210 -41.53 -4.57 -22.56
N THR A 211 -42.50 -5.36 -22.10
CA THR A 211 -43.63 -5.84 -22.91
C THR A 211 -44.91 -5.11 -22.50
N PRO A 212 -45.92 -4.99 -23.37
CA PRO A 212 -47.21 -4.41 -23.00
C PRO A 212 -47.79 -5.03 -21.72
N GLN A 213 -47.66 -6.35 -21.56
CA GLN A 213 -48.14 -7.05 -20.36
C GLN A 213 -47.41 -6.57 -19.09
N SER A 214 -46.08 -6.53 -19.12
CA SER A 214 -45.29 -6.06 -17.95
C SER A 214 -45.56 -4.59 -17.57
N LEU A 215 -45.91 -3.75 -18.56
CA LEU A 215 -46.30 -2.37 -18.32
C LEU A 215 -47.73 -2.28 -17.74
N ARG A 216 -48.67 -3.13 -18.18
CA ARG A 216 -49.99 -3.25 -17.52
C ARG A 216 -49.83 -3.67 -16.06
N ASP A 217 -48.95 -4.63 -15.78
CA ASP A 217 -48.67 -5.11 -14.42
C ASP A 217 -48.04 -4.02 -13.52
N CYS A 218 -47.41 -3.00 -14.12
CA CYS A 218 -46.92 -1.80 -13.45
C CYS A 218 -48.00 -0.72 -13.25
N GLY A 219 -49.18 -0.85 -13.86
CA GLY A 219 -50.24 0.16 -13.80
C GLY A 219 -50.14 1.26 -14.86
N PHE A 220 -49.40 1.04 -15.96
CA PHE A 220 -49.42 1.93 -17.11
C PHE A 220 -50.76 1.82 -17.85
N SER A 221 -51.32 2.96 -18.24
CA SER A 221 -52.61 3.04 -18.93
C SER A 221 -52.48 2.79 -20.43
N ASN A 222 -51.34 3.14 -21.03
CA ASN A 222 -51.08 3.01 -22.48
C ASN A 222 -49.92 2.06 -22.81
N PRO A 223 -49.97 0.78 -22.37
CA PRO A 223 -48.85 -0.17 -22.47
C PRO A 223 -48.40 -0.49 -23.90
N GLU A 224 -49.25 -0.26 -24.91
CA GLU A 224 -48.98 -0.52 -26.32
C GLU A 224 -48.35 0.67 -27.06
N ASP A 225 -48.29 1.83 -26.42
CA ASP A 225 -47.67 3.02 -26.99
C ASP A 225 -46.15 2.83 -27.16
N LYS A 226 -45.68 2.92 -28.41
CA LYS A 226 -44.27 2.71 -28.78
C LYS A 226 -43.36 3.80 -28.21
N ILE A 227 -43.85 5.04 -28.06
CA ILE A 227 -43.10 6.17 -27.50
C ILE A 227 -42.93 5.95 -26.00
N LEU A 228 -43.99 5.54 -25.30
CA LEU A 228 -43.93 5.17 -23.89
C LEU A 228 -42.97 4.01 -23.65
N GLN A 229 -43.09 2.93 -24.42
CA GLN A 229 -42.19 1.77 -24.31
C GLN A 229 -40.72 2.16 -24.53
N LYS A 230 -40.45 3.06 -25.47
CA LYS A 230 -39.10 3.59 -25.70
C LYS A 230 -38.59 4.39 -24.49
N ALA A 231 -39.41 5.30 -23.96
CA ALA A 231 -39.07 6.09 -22.79
C ALA A 231 -38.80 5.21 -21.55
N VAL A 232 -39.59 4.15 -21.34
CA VAL A 232 -39.36 3.18 -20.26
C VAL A 232 -38.07 2.38 -20.47
N LYS A 233 -37.75 1.96 -21.70
CA LYS A 233 -36.46 1.31 -22.00
C LYS A 233 -35.28 2.22 -21.69
N GLU A 234 -35.36 3.50 -22.04
CA GLU A 234 -34.31 4.48 -21.76
C GLU A 234 -34.18 4.78 -20.26
N LEU A 235 -35.30 4.85 -19.52
CA LEU A 235 -35.30 4.93 -18.07
C LEU A 235 -34.60 3.71 -17.43
N VAL A 236 -34.97 2.51 -17.86
CA VAL A 236 -34.36 1.25 -17.40
C VAL A 236 -32.86 1.25 -17.67
N LYS A 237 -32.43 1.69 -18.85
CA LYS A 237 -31.02 1.82 -19.20
C LYS A 237 -30.28 2.78 -18.25
N ALA A 238 -30.83 3.96 -17.98
CA ALA A 238 -30.24 4.93 -17.06
C ALA A 238 -30.05 4.37 -15.63
N VAL A 239 -30.99 3.55 -15.15
CA VAL A 239 -30.87 2.84 -13.86
C VAL A 239 -29.69 1.87 -13.87
N HIS A 240 -29.50 1.10 -14.94
CA HIS A 240 -28.39 0.15 -15.06
C HIS A 240 -27.03 0.84 -15.16
N GLU A 241 -26.98 2.00 -15.80
CA GLU A 241 -25.77 2.81 -15.96
C GLU A 241 -25.44 3.65 -14.69
N ASN A 242 -26.27 3.58 -13.64
CA ASN A 242 -26.17 4.42 -12.44
C ASN A 242 -26.14 5.94 -12.74
N ASP A 243 -26.74 6.37 -13.85
CA ASP A 243 -26.83 7.78 -14.22
C ASP A 243 -28.05 8.44 -13.55
N ARG A 244 -27.79 9.09 -12.42
CA ARG A 244 -28.83 9.75 -11.61
C ARG A 244 -29.51 10.90 -12.36
N VAL A 245 -28.80 11.62 -13.23
CA VAL A 245 -29.34 12.78 -13.94
C VAL A 245 -30.29 12.30 -15.04
N LEU A 246 -29.85 11.33 -15.83
CA LEU A 246 -30.63 10.73 -16.89
C LEU A 246 -31.85 9.99 -16.34
N PHE A 247 -31.69 9.27 -15.21
CA PHE A 247 -32.80 8.61 -14.51
C PHE A 247 -33.92 9.59 -14.12
N LEU A 248 -33.58 10.75 -13.53
CA LEU A 248 -34.57 11.74 -13.14
C LEU A 248 -35.26 12.38 -14.34
N ALA A 249 -34.51 12.65 -15.42
CA ALA A 249 -35.06 13.20 -16.65
C ALA A 249 -36.06 12.24 -17.32
N ARG A 250 -35.68 10.96 -17.48
CA ARG A 250 -36.53 9.93 -18.09
C ARG A 250 -37.74 9.57 -17.24
N THR A 251 -37.63 9.64 -15.91
CA THR A 251 -38.80 9.48 -15.03
C THR A 251 -39.86 10.53 -15.33
N LYS A 252 -39.46 11.81 -15.44
CA LYS A 252 -40.40 12.90 -15.73
C LYS A 252 -41.07 12.74 -17.10
N GLU A 253 -40.32 12.25 -18.09
CA GLU A 253 -40.83 11.99 -19.43
C GLU A 253 -41.86 10.86 -19.42
N VAL A 254 -41.57 9.74 -18.77
CA VAL A 254 -42.50 8.61 -18.62
C VAL A 254 -43.79 9.04 -17.93
N CYS A 255 -43.71 9.81 -16.84
CA CYS A 255 -44.92 10.31 -16.15
C CYS A 255 -45.74 11.30 -16.99
N LYS A 256 -45.12 12.03 -17.94
CA LYS A 256 -45.81 12.96 -18.84
C LYS A 256 -46.55 12.26 -19.99
N LEU A 257 -46.06 11.10 -20.42
CA LEU A 257 -46.67 10.30 -21.48
C LEU A 257 -47.91 9.54 -21.01
N GLU A 258 -48.10 9.44 -19.69
CA GLU A 258 -49.28 8.81 -19.10
C GLU A 258 -50.43 9.82 -18.90
N PRO A 259 -51.70 9.40 -19.03
CA PRO A 259 -52.85 10.24 -18.75
C PRO A 259 -52.81 10.81 -17.32
N ARG A 260 -53.29 12.05 -17.11
CA ARG A 260 -53.24 12.72 -15.78
C ARG A 260 -53.93 11.96 -14.63
N GLY A 261 -54.85 11.04 -14.96
CA GLY A 261 -55.54 10.17 -14.02
C GLY A 261 -54.86 8.81 -13.77
N ALA A 262 -53.83 8.48 -14.54
CA ALA A 262 -53.12 7.21 -14.42
C ALA A 262 -52.31 7.15 -13.12
N PRO A 263 -52.23 5.98 -12.45
CA PRO A 263 -51.44 5.81 -11.23
C PRO A 263 -49.97 6.22 -11.40
N ILE A 264 -49.38 5.95 -12.57
CA ILE A 264 -47.98 6.25 -12.89
C ILE A 264 -47.72 7.76 -13.02
N ALA A 265 -48.67 8.54 -13.53
CA ALA A 265 -48.46 9.96 -13.86
C ALA A 265 -48.09 10.84 -12.64
N LYS A 266 -48.38 10.36 -11.42
CA LYS A 266 -48.11 11.06 -10.15
C LYS A 266 -47.05 10.36 -9.28
N MET A 267 -46.41 9.29 -9.76
CA MET A 267 -45.42 8.56 -8.97
C MET A 267 -44.12 9.36 -8.81
N SER A 268 -43.51 9.25 -7.63
CA SER A 268 -42.14 9.70 -7.42
C SER A 268 -41.15 8.77 -8.13
N PRO A 269 -39.92 9.24 -8.45
CA PRO A 269 -38.90 8.39 -9.08
C PRO A 269 -38.62 7.10 -8.30
N GLN A 270 -38.59 7.17 -6.97
CA GLN A 270 -38.35 6.01 -6.12
C GLN A 270 -39.52 5.02 -6.15
N LEU A 271 -40.76 5.52 -6.22
CA LEU A 271 -41.94 4.65 -6.28
C LEU A 271 -42.05 3.97 -7.65
N LEU A 272 -41.82 4.71 -8.74
CA LEU A 272 -41.79 4.14 -10.09
C LEU A 272 -40.74 3.05 -10.20
N LEU A 273 -39.54 3.28 -9.66
CA LEU A 273 -38.46 2.30 -9.64
C LEU A 273 -38.87 1.02 -8.90
N LYS A 274 -39.47 1.14 -7.71
CA LYS A 274 -39.99 -0.01 -6.95
C LYS A 274 -41.05 -0.79 -7.72
N THR A 275 -41.96 -0.10 -8.42
CA THR A 275 -43.00 -0.73 -9.23
C THR A 275 -42.40 -1.53 -10.38
N LEU A 276 -41.41 -0.98 -11.08
CA LEU A 276 -40.71 -1.66 -12.18
C LEU A 276 -39.94 -2.91 -11.73
N PHE A 277 -39.37 -2.89 -10.51
CA PHE A 277 -38.78 -4.09 -9.90
C PHE A 277 -39.82 -5.14 -9.54
N LYS A 278 -40.94 -4.72 -8.94
CA LYS A 278 -42.02 -5.64 -8.53
C LYS A 278 -42.62 -6.39 -9.72
N ALA A 279 -42.80 -5.70 -10.84
CA ALA A 279 -43.33 -6.27 -12.09
C ALA A 279 -42.28 -6.97 -12.96
N LYS A 280 -41.04 -7.14 -12.46
CA LYS A 280 -39.93 -7.79 -13.20
C LYS A 280 -39.60 -7.12 -14.55
N VAL A 281 -39.91 -5.83 -14.71
CA VAL A 281 -39.41 -5.01 -15.82
C VAL A 281 -37.92 -4.71 -15.61
N LEU A 282 -37.54 -4.52 -14.34
CA LEU A 282 -36.16 -4.49 -13.85
C LEU A 282 -35.88 -5.78 -13.06
N SER A 283 -34.77 -6.46 -13.34
CA SER A 283 -34.30 -7.57 -12.51
C SER A 283 -33.24 -7.08 -11.52
N SER A 284 -33.35 -7.53 -10.27
CA SER A 284 -32.37 -7.30 -9.19
C SER A 284 -30.98 -7.77 -9.56
#